data_AF-A0A3B0X697-F1
#
_entry.id   AF-A0A3B0X697-F1
#
_cell.length_a   1.000
_cell.length_b   1.000
_cell.length_c   1.000
_cell.angle_alpha   90.00
_cell.angle_beta   90.00
_cell.angle_gamma   90.00
#
_symmetry.space_group_name_H-M   'P 1'
#
loop_
_entity.id
_entity.type
_entity.pdbx_description
1 polymer ?
#
loop_
_entity_poly.entity_id
_entity_poly.type
_entity_poly.pdbx_seq_one_letter_code
_entity_poly.pdbx_strand_id
1 'polypeptide(L)'
;MATNEQILLNEILKQKAEEFAEPLSDSEFFEFYSAIQILKEFELGYDEVRSGMAGASHDGGADSLYLFVNGDLIKEDSNVKEKYKKNPDIEFVLIQSKREQSFGEDALLKFSRLCSNLLNLEFNREDYVGRYNDNVLSTFGLFRDIGLFRDTYLTLVTKTPSLKISIFYASLGDDVHINVQNQANDLKNDVAAKLPTADVDVYFVGAKELVKYSQERPNEVHRLVTSVAPLSTSEKVFIALTNIAEYHKFISDDGKLMRHIFESNVRDYQGKTNVNKEIQETLSQSNAEEFWWLNNGVTILGTDATAPGGKELIVHNPQIVNGLQTSSEIHRFFSNNPDKLKEEERSVLVRVIVPNSEETRDKIIRATNSQTPIPKSSLRATDHVHRNIEEYFKSRSLYYDRRKNFYKNEGKKPKEIISLPFLSQCLMATLLQKPDSARARPSTLLENDASYDKLFHPTNALKTYYLLAYWGRSIETVLKDSKKYLTPEISDIKFYTLYHAVCVSTENLYPSNNKVSTLEKEHIDTNVILSSADICYDLYRELGGTNKVAKGVDLLEKVKEKLKSDNGL
;
A
#
# COMPACT_ATOMS: atom_id res chain seq x y z
N MET A 1 -14.53 35.00 4.99
CA MET A 1 -15.18 34.32 3.84
C MET A 1 -14.33 33.10 3.51
N ALA A 2 -14.87 32.07 2.88
CA ALA A 2 -14.04 30.94 2.43
C ALA A 2 -13.06 31.41 1.34
N THR A 3 -11.86 30.84 1.31
CA THR A 3 -10.86 31.06 0.23
C THR A 3 -11.31 30.36 -1.07
N ASN A 4 -10.67 30.68 -2.20
CA ASN A 4 -10.97 30.02 -3.46
C ASN A 4 -10.57 28.53 -3.40
N GLU A 5 -9.45 28.26 -2.73
CA GLU A 5 -8.88 26.95 -2.43
C GLU A 5 -9.86 26.12 -1.59
N GLN A 6 -10.47 26.72 -0.55
CA GLN A 6 -11.52 26.09 0.24
C GLN A 6 -12.77 25.76 -0.58
N ILE A 7 -13.25 26.67 -1.43
CA ILE A 7 -14.42 26.42 -2.29
C ILE A 7 -14.12 25.26 -3.26
N LEU A 8 -12.93 25.29 -3.87
CA LEU A 8 -12.48 24.28 -4.83
C LEU A 8 -12.29 22.91 -4.18
N LEU A 9 -11.70 22.83 -2.99
CA LEU A 9 -11.56 21.58 -2.25
C LEU A 9 -12.93 20.97 -1.91
N ASN A 10 -13.89 21.77 -1.43
CA ASN A 10 -15.22 21.26 -1.11
C ASN A 10 -15.93 20.65 -2.34
N GLU A 11 -15.80 21.28 -3.51
CA GLU A 11 -16.37 20.75 -4.75
C GLU A 11 -15.62 19.49 -5.23
N ILE A 12 -14.28 19.44 -5.10
CA ILE A 12 -13.48 18.23 -5.39
C ILE A 12 -13.90 17.07 -4.47
N LEU A 13 -14.05 17.31 -3.17
CA LEU A 13 -14.47 16.30 -2.20
C LEU A 13 -15.85 15.74 -2.56
N LYS A 14 -16.80 16.62 -2.88
CA LYS A 14 -18.16 16.23 -3.31
C LYS A 14 -18.13 15.36 -4.57
N GLN A 15 -17.46 15.82 -5.63
CA GLN A 15 -17.36 15.07 -6.89
C GLN A 15 -16.65 13.72 -6.69
N LYS A 16 -15.61 13.66 -5.86
CA LYS A 16 -14.90 12.41 -5.57
C LYS A 16 -15.70 11.44 -4.68
N ALA A 17 -16.53 11.94 -3.77
CA ALA A 17 -17.47 11.09 -3.03
C ALA A 17 -18.52 10.47 -3.96
N GLU A 18 -19.09 11.26 -4.88
CA GLU A 18 -20.02 10.77 -5.91
C GLU A 18 -19.35 9.75 -6.88
N GLU A 19 -18.10 9.99 -7.28
CA GLU A 19 -17.31 9.09 -8.14
C GLU A 19 -17.03 7.74 -7.46
N PHE A 20 -16.57 7.76 -6.21
CA PHE A 20 -16.28 6.55 -5.44
C PHE A 20 -17.56 5.75 -5.14
N ALA A 21 -18.68 6.45 -4.97
CA ALA A 21 -20.01 5.88 -4.74
C ALA A 21 -20.03 4.88 -3.56
N GLU A 22 -19.41 5.25 -2.45
CA GLU A 22 -19.41 4.51 -1.18
C GLU A 22 -20.22 5.24 -0.10
N PRO A 23 -20.83 4.52 0.85
CA PRO A 23 -21.75 5.08 1.86
C PRO A 23 -21.03 5.73 3.06
N LEU A 24 -19.95 6.46 2.80
CA LEU A 24 -19.17 7.13 3.83
C LEU A 24 -19.85 8.43 4.27
N SER A 25 -19.75 8.77 5.56
CA SER A 25 -20.09 10.12 6.00
C SER A 25 -19.08 11.14 5.51
N ASP A 26 -19.49 12.40 5.56
CA ASP A 26 -18.66 13.56 5.22
C ASP A 26 -17.30 13.58 5.93
N SER A 27 -17.20 13.12 7.20
CA SER A 27 -15.92 13.04 7.93
C SER A 27 -15.07 11.86 7.45
N GLU A 28 -15.63 10.66 7.45
CA GLU A 28 -14.93 9.43 7.03
C GLU A 28 -14.39 9.54 5.61
N PHE A 29 -15.14 10.20 4.70
CA PHE A 29 -14.67 10.48 3.36
C PHE A 29 -13.51 11.48 3.33
N PHE A 30 -13.53 12.52 4.16
CA PHE A 30 -12.42 13.47 4.26
C PHE A 30 -11.15 12.83 4.85
N GLU A 31 -11.28 12.02 5.89
CA GLU A 31 -10.21 11.21 6.47
C GLU A 31 -9.60 10.28 5.41
N PHE A 32 -10.43 9.52 4.69
CA PHE A 32 -9.97 8.62 3.62
C PHE A 32 -9.32 9.37 2.45
N TYR A 33 -9.91 10.49 2.00
CA TYR A 33 -9.41 11.27 0.86
C TYR A 33 -8.09 11.98 1.18
N SER A 34 -7.98 12.60 2.35
CA SER A 34 -6.75 13.25 2.80
C SER A 34 -5.61 12.23 2.97
N ALA A 35 -5.88 11.05 3.54
CA ALA A 35 -4.91 9.96 3.58
C ALA A 35 -4.45 9.51 2.16
N ILE A 36 -5.37 9.42 1.18
CA ILE A 36 -5.00 9.13 -0.23
C ILE A 36 -4.08 10.20 -0.81
N GLN A 37 -4.34 11.50 -0.56
CA GLN A 37 -3.51 12.57 -1.11
C GLN A 37 -2.14 12.68 -0.42
N ILE A 38 -2.10 12.57 0.91
CA ILE A 38 -0.86 12.62 1.69
C ILE A 38 0.05 11.42 1.36
N LEU A 39 -0.52 10.22 1.23
CA LEU A 39 0.23 8.98 0.99
C LEU A 39 0.42 8.67 -0.50
N LYS A 40 0.15 9.63 -1.38
CA LYS A 40 0.20 9.46 -2.84
C LYS A 40 1.57 8.96 -3.32
N GLU A 41 2.66 9.40 -2.68
CA GLU A 41 4.03 8.97 -2.98
C GLU A 41 4.38 7.52 -2.55
N PHE A 42 3.53 6.88 -1.73
CA PHE A 42 3.67 5.47 -1.32
C PHE A 42 2.80 4.52 -2.17
N GLU A 43 1.99 5.09 -3.08
CA GLU A 43 1.18 4.34 -4.05
C GLU A 43 0.37 3.22 -3.39
N LEU A 44 -0.33 3.55 -2.30
CA LEU A 44 -1.16 2.60 -1.58
C LEU A 44 -2.44 2.28 -2.37
N GLY A 45 -2.79 1.00 -2.46
CA GLY A 45 -4.10 0.58 -2.94
C GLY A 45 -5.21 1.03 -1.98
N TYR A 46 -6.46 1.13 -2.44
CA TYR A 46 -7.57 1.57 -1.58
C TYR A 46 -7.76 0.71 -0.32
N ASP A 47 -7.56 -0.62 -0.44
CA ASP A 47 -7.61 -1.53 0.70
C ASP A 47 -6.41 -1.36 1.65
N GLU A 48 -5.26 -0.89 1.15
CA GLU A 48 -4.06 -0.62 1.96
C GLU A 48 -4.19 0.69 2.75
N VAL A 49 -4.71 1.75 2.12
CA VAL A 49 -5.07 2.99 2.84
C VAL A 49 -6.04 2.66 3.97
N ARG A 50 -7.15 1.95 3.68
CA ARG A 50 -8.13 1.55 4.71
C ARG A 50 -7.52 0.73 5.84
N SER A 51 -6.49 -0.08 5.58
CA SER A 51 -5.86 -0.90 6.61
C SER A 51 -5.10 -0.11 7.68
N GLY A 52 -4.67 1.13 7.37
CA GLY A 52 -4.04 2.03 8.34
C GLY A 52 -5.02 3.03 8.99
N MET A 53 -6.30 3.03 8.60
CA MET A 53 -7.29 3.92 9.22
C MET A 53 -7.66 3.42 10.63
N ALA A 54 -7.60 4.32 11.60
CA ALA A 54 -7.92 4.10 13.00
C ALA A 54 -9.03 5.04 13.54
N GLY A 55 -9.53 5.95 12.69
CA GLY A 55 -10.63 6.88 12.96
C GLY A 55 -11.87 6.17 13.52
N ALA A 56 -12.01 6.25 14.83
CA ALA A 56 -13.03 5.59 15.66
C ALA A 56 -12.89 6.13 17.09
N SER A 57 -13.80 5.75 17.99
CA SER A 57 -13.59 6.00 19.42
C SER A 57 -12.21 5.49 19.88
N HIS A 58 -11.54 6.28 20.73
CA HIS A 58 -10.22 5.96 21.29
C HIS A 58 -9.07 5.86 20.26
N ASP A 59 -9.15 6.54 19.11
CA ASP A 59 -8.01 6.77 18.19
C ASP A 59 -6.80 7.49 18.83
N GLY A 60 -7.03 8.24 19.92
CA GLY A 60 -6.00 9.05 20.55
C GLY A 60 -5.64 10.33 19.78
N GLY A 61 -6.46 10.76 18.82
CA GLY A 61 -6.18 11.84 17.89
C GLY A 61 -5.24 11.42 16.75
N ALA A 62 -5.42 10.22 16.21
CA ALA A 62 -4.70 9.72 15.05
C ALA A 62 -5.67 8.92 14.15
N ASP A 63 -6.34 9.59 13.21
CA ASP A 63 -7.33 8.98 12.32
C ASP A 63 -6.71 7.93 11.39
N SER A 64 -5.41 8.03 11.08
CA SER A 64 -4.68 7.00 10.33
C SER A 64 -3.20 6.92 10.71
N LEU A 65 -2.65 5.70 10.68
CA LEU A 65 -1.26 5.41 11.00
C LEU A 65 -0.68 4.38 10.01
N TYR A 66 0.53 4.64 9.51
CA TYR A 66 1.20 3.78 8.53
C TYR A 66 2.68 3.66 8.86
N LEU A 67 3.23 2.47 8.68
CA LEU A 67 4.66 2.20 8.84
C LEU A 67 5.24 1.76 7.51
N PHE A 68 6.33 2.41 7.09
CA PHE A 68 7.05 2.08 5.88
C PHE A 68 8.48 1.67 6.19
N VAL A 69 9.01 0.72 5.41
CA VAL A 69 10.46 0.46 5.36
C VAL A 69 10.92 0.46 3.91
N ASN A 70 11.87 1.32 3.56
CA ASN A 70 12.28 1.61 2.17
C ASN A 70 11.11 2.03 1.26
N GLY A 71 10.02 2.57 1.83
CA GLY A 71 8.77 2.91 1.12
C GLY A 71 7.73 1.79 1.04
N ASP A 72 8.05 0.56 1.44
CA ASP A 72 7.11 -0.56 1.48
C ASP A 72 6.22 -0.48 2.74
N LEU A 73 4.90 -0.55 2.58
CA LEU A 73 3.95 -0.61 3.71
C LEU A 73 4.14 -1.91 4.52
N ILE A 74 4.49 -1.77 5.79
CA ILE A 74 4.63 -2.88 6.72
C ILE A 74 3.28 -3.25 7.32
N LYS A 75 2.87 -4.50 7.07
CA LYS A 75 1.69 -5.17 7.64
C LYS A 75 2.14 -6.14 8.73
N GLU A 76 1.23 -6.56 9.60
CA GLU A 76 1.57 -7.36 10.79
C GLU A 76 2.34 -8.65 10.46
N ASP A 77 2.01 -9.28 9.34
CA ASP A 77 2.61 -10.53 8.90
C ASP A 77 3.87 -10.37 8.01
N SER A 78 4.46 -9.17 7.95
CA SER A 78 5.63 -8.88 7.11
C SER A 78 6.92 -9.48 7.68
N ASN A 79 7.66 -10.22 6.87
CA ASN A 79 8.99 -10.75 7.24
C ASN A 79 10.09 -9.67 7.13
N VAL A 80 10.00 -8.67 8.00
CA VAL A 80 10.92 -7.52 8.10
C VAL A 80 12.38 -7.95 8.30
N LYS A 81 12.61 -9.03 9.08
CA LYS A 81 13.95 -9.48 9.44
C LYS A 81 14.74 -10.01 8.25
N GLU A 82 14.11 -10.74 7.34
CA GLU A 82 14.79 -11.34 6.18
C GLU A 82 14.77 -10.44 4.95
N LYS A 83 13.69 -9.65 4.77
CA LYS A 83 13.52 -8.72 3.64
C LYS A 83 14.57 -7.61 3.65
N TYR A 84 14.70 -6.84 4.74
CA TYR A 84 15.59 -5.68 4.79
C TYR A 84 16.93 -6.03 5.41
N LYS A 85 18.05 -5.84 4.69
CA LYS A 85 19.34 -6.38 5.12
C LYS A 85 20.30 -5.35 5.77
N LYS A 86 20.38 -4.11 5.26
CA LYS A 86 21.37 -3.13 5.73
C LYS A 86 21.01 -1.68 5.37
N ASN A 87 20.99 -0.80 6.37
CA ASN A 87 20.48 0.59 6.35
C ASN A 87 19.06 0.67 5.77
N PRO A 88 18.06 0.03 6.40
CA PRO A 88 16.66 0.27 6.06
C PRO A 88 16.25 1.69 6.46
N ASP A 89 15.44 2.32 5.62
CA ASP A 89 14.85 3.62 5.91
C ASP A 89 13.44 3.42 6.47
N ILE A 90 13.23 3.75 7.75
CA ILE A 90 11.97 3.51 8.46
C ILE A 90 11.21 4.82 8.55
N GLU A 91 10.03 4.91 7.94
CA GLU A 91 9.17 6.09 8.04
C GLU A 91 7.84 5.73 8.70
N PHE A 92 7.54 6.37 9.83
CA PHE A 92 6.28 6.20 10.55
C PHE A 92 5.40 7.45 10.34
N VAL A 93 4.28 7.26 9.66
CA VAL A 93 3.36 8.33 9.26
C VAL A 93 2.12 8.30 10.13
N LEU A 94 1.79 9.44 10.74
CA LEU A 94 0.56 9.64 11.50
C LEU A 94 -0.25 10.77 10.84
N ILE A 95 -1.56 10.58 10.70
CA ILE A 95 -2.46 11.55 10.05
C ILE A 95 -3.67 11.80 10.95
N GLN A 96 -3.94 13.07 11.23
CA GLN A 96 -5.23 13.55 11.74
C GLN A 96 -5.84 14.48 10.69
N SER A 97 -7.10 14.26 10.37
CA SER A 97 -7.86 14.97 9.36
C SER A 97 -9.13 15.53 9.96
N LYS A 98 -9.25 16.86 10.00
CA LYS A 98 -10.44 17.54 10.51
C LYS A 98 -11.11 18.40 9.47
N ARG A 99 -12.44 18.38 9.44
CA ARG A 99 -13.25 19.28 8.59
C ARG A 99 -13.46 20.69 9.16
N GLU A 100 -12.63 21.07 10.12
CA GLU A 100 -12.56 22.43 10.66
C GLU A 100 -11.99 23.39 9.59
N GLN A 101 -12.37 24.67 9.61
CA GLN A 101 -11.89 25.68 8.64
C GLN A 101 -10.59 26.39 9.10
N SER A 102 -9.93 25.83 10.12
CA SER A 102 -8.70 26.35 10.75
C SER A 102 -7.99 25.21 11.47
N PHE A 103 -6.68 25.33 11.72
CA PHE A 103 -5.96 24.40 12.58
C PHE A 103 -6.13 24.76 14.07
N GLY A 104 -6.26 23.75 14.94
CA GLY A 104 -6.45 23.92 16.38
C GLY A 104 -5.43 23.14 17.22
N GLU A 105 -5.09 23.67 18.40
CA GLU A 105 -4.04 23.12 19.28
C GLU A 105 -4.39 21.72 19.85
N ASP A 106 -5.69 21.41 20.03
CA ASP A 106 -6.20 20.13 20.56
C ASP A 106 -5.73 18.89 19.79
N ALA A 107 -5.61 18.96 18.46
CA ALA A 107 -5.12 17.84 17.65
C ALA A 107 -3.65 17.52 17.96
N LEU A 108 -2.82 18.55 18.08
CA LEU A 108 -1.39 18.43 18.38
C LEU A 108 -1.15 18.00 19.84
N LEU A 109 -1.98 18.47 20.78
CA LEU A 109 -1.96 18.01 22.18
C LEU A 109 -2.33 16.53 22.31
N LYS A 110 -3.32 16.06 21.53
CA LYS A 110 -3.67 14.63 21.46
C LYS A 110 -2.51 13.80 20.89
N PHE A 111 -1.90 14.25 19.79
CA PHE A 111 -0.68 13.61 19.26
C PHE A 111 0.48 13.59 20.25
N SER A 112 0.80 14.70 20.92
CA SER A 112 1.88 14.76 21.92
C SER A 112 1.63 13.74 23.03
N ARG A 113 0.38 13.69 23.51
CA ARG A 113 -0.03 12.71 24.51
C ARG A 113 0.07 11.28 23.97
N LEU A 114 -0.39 10.99 22.75
CA LEU A 114 -0.31 9.67 22.10
C LEU A 114 1.14 9.21 21.99
N CYS A 115 1.98 10.00 21.31
CA CYS A 115 3.40 9.74 21.11
C CYS A 115 4.15 9.56 22.44
N SER A 116 3.91 10.43 23.42
CA SER A 116 4.54 10.34 24.75
C SER A 116 4.26 9.04 25.50
N ASN A 117 3.09 8.43 25.28
CA ASN A 117 2.75 7.12 25.86
C ASN A 117 3.31 5.96 25.05
N LEU A 118 3.13 6.00 23.72
CA LEU A 118 3.26 4.81 22.87
C LEU A 118 4.61 4.68 22.16
N LEU A 119 5.39 5.76 22.03
CA LEU A 119 6.76 5.72 21.49
C LEU A 119 7.82 5.36 22.54
N ASN A 120 7.44 5.22 23.82
CA ASN A 120 8.36 4.72 24.83
C ASN A 120 8.71 3.25 24.52
N LEU A 121 9.98 2.92 24.35
CA LEU A 121 10.43 1.55 24.08
C LEU A 121 10.23 0.59 25.26
N GLU A 122 9.87 1.08 26.44
CA GLU A 122 9.45 0.28 27.60
C GLU A 122 7.93 0.10 27.71
N PHE A 123 7.15 0.63 26.76
CA PHE A 123 5.69 0.54 26.73
C PHE A 123 5.14 -0.89 26.92
N ASN A 124 4.11 -1.01 27.77
CA ASN A 124 3.26 -2.19 27.92
C ASN A 124 1.85 -1.91 27.36
N ARG A 125 1.31 -2.82 26.53
CA ARG A 125 -0.02 -2.68 25.92
C ARG A 125 -1.14 -2.65 26.95
N GLU A 126 -1.04 -3.47 27.99
CA GLU A 126 -2.12 -3.67 28.97
C GLU A 126 -2.49 -2.39 29.72
N ASP A 127 -1.51 -1.54 30.02
CA ASP A 127 -1.67 -0.25 30.72
C ASP A 127 -2.53 0.77 29.95
N TYR A 128 -2.80 0.52 28.67
CA TYR A 128 -3.50 1.44 27.75
C TYR A 128 -4.72 0.83 27.06
N VAL A 129 -5.09 -0.42 27.37
CA VAL A 129 -6.34 -1.05 26.92
C VAL A 129 -7.54 -0.22 27.40
N GLY A 130 -8.51 0.02 26.52
CA GLY A 130 -9.68 0.86 26.80
C GLY A 130 -9.40 2.36 26.82
N ARG A 131 -8.13 2.79 26.80
CA ARG A 131 -7.74 4.19 26.58
C ARG A 131 -7.50 4.48 25.10
N TYR A 132 -6.85 3.55 24.40
CA TYR A 132 -6.68 3.57 22.95
C TYR A 132 -7.33 2.34 22.31
N ASN A 133 -7.75 2.45 21.05
CA ASN A 133 -8.36 1.35 20.30
C ASN A 133 -7.32 0.32 19.83
N ASP A 134 -7.79 -0.88 19.48
CA ASP A 134 -6.93 -2.01 19.13
C ASP A 134 -6.07 -1.77 17.88
N ASN A 135 -6.53 -0.93 16.92
CA ASN A 135 -5.74 -0.58 15.74
C ASN A 135 -4.53 0.27 16.14
N VAL A 136 -4.74 1.32 16.93
CA VAL A 136 -3.66 2.15 17.48
C VAL A 136 -2.69 1.31 18.30
N LEU A 137 -3.18 0.54 19.27
CA LEU A 137 -2.32 -0.28 20.14
C LEU A 137 -1.50 -1.32 19.37
N SER A 138 -2.04 -1.92 18.30
CA SER A 138 -1.33 -2.90 17.46
C SER A 138 -0.35 -2.26 16.47
N THR A 139 -0.54 -0.99 16.12
CA THR A 139 0.46 -0.24 15.34
C THR A 139 1.69 0.11 16.18
N PHE A 140 1.53 0.37 17.49
CA PHE A 140 2.64 0.76 18.37
C PHE A 140 3.29 -0.38 19.20
N GLY A 141 2.55 -1.41 19.63
CA GLY A 141 2.90 -2.18 20.84
C GLY A 141 3.18 -3.69 20.74
N LEU A 142 4.30 -4.14 21.31
CA LEU A 142 4.56 -5.56 21.69
C LEU A 142 3.70 -5.96 22.93
N PHE A 143 3.54 -7.25 23.31
CA PHE A 143 4.16 -8.52 22.86
C PHE A 143 3.08 -9.62 22.81
N ARG A 144 3.18 -10.61 21.91
CA ARG A 144 2.19 -11.70 21.69
C ARG A 144 0.75 -11.16 21.47
N ASP A 145 0.44 -10.59 20.31
CA ASP A 145 1.17 -10.66 19.04
C ASP A 145 1.14 -9.33 18.29
N ILE A 146 2.35 -8.88 17.89
CA ILE A 146 2.71 -7.89 16.86
C ILE A 146 2.36 -6.42 17.14
N GLY A 147 3.41 -5.61 17.33
CA GLY A 147 3.39 -4.15 17.40
C GLY A 147 4.20 -3.52 16.29
N LEU A 148 3.56 -3.15 15.18
CA LEU A 148 4.21 -2.83 13.89
C LEU A 148 5.49 -1.98 14.03
N PHE A 149 5.39 -0.81 14.67
CA PHE A 149 6.49 0.14 14.80
C PHE A 149 7.67 -0.41 15.61
N ARG A 150 7.42 -0.77 16.87
CA ARG A 150 8.47 -1.17 17.80
C ARG A 150 9.12 -2.49 17.42
N ASP A 151 8.36 -3.48 16.93
CA ASP A 151 8.90 -4.74 16.41
C ASP A 151 9.83 -4.50 15.22
N THR A 152 9.38 -3.69 14.26
CA THR A 152 10.16 -3.35 13.06
C THR A 152 11.45 -2.61 13.44
N TYR A 153 11.35 -1.57 14.25
CA TYR A 153 12.51 -0.77 14.66
C TYR A 153 13.54 -1.61 15.44
N LEU A 154 13.12 -2.37 16.46
CA LEU A 154 14.04 -3.21 17.25
C LEU A 154 14.62 -4.38 16.43
N THR A 155 13.83 -4.98 15.53
CA THR A 155 14.31 -6.03 14.61
C THR A 155 15.36 -5.53 13.61
N LEU A 156 15.29 -4.24 13.27
CA LEU A 156 16.19 -3.60 12.30
C LEU A 156 17.34 -2.82 12.95
N VAL A 157 17.35 -2.59 14.27
CA VAL A 157 18.34 -1.72 14.94
C VAL A 157 19.81 -2.11 14.67
N THR A 158 20.12 -3.41 14.61
CA THR A 158 21.47 -3.92 14.32
C THR A 158 21.90 -3.73 12.85
N LYS A 159 20.98 -3.30 11.99
CA LYS A 159 21.18 -3.02 10.56
C LYS A 159 21.33 -1.52 10.27
N THR A 160 21.52 -0.70 11.31
CA THR A 160 21.74 0.76 11.26
C THR A 160 20.66 1.50 10.44
N PRO A 161 19.40 1.51 10.90
CA PRO A 161 18.30 2.17 10.21
C PRO A 161 18.37 3.69 10.32
N SER A 162 17.81 4.40 9.34
CA SER A 162 17.25 5.74 9.56
C SER A 162 15.83 5.59 10.10
N LEU A 163 15.40 6.56 10.90
CA LEU A 163 14.05 6.63 11.45
C LEU A 163 13.51 8.04 11.23
N LYS A 164 12.40 8.15 10.51
CA LYS A 164 11.65 9.37 10.28
C LYS A 164 10.23 9.22 10.84
N ILE A 165 9.72 10.25 11.51
CA ILE A 165 8.35 10.32 12.03
C ILE A 165 7.68 11.54 11.40
N SER A 166 6.71 11.28 10.53
CA SER A 166 6.01 12.28 9.72
C SER A 166 4.58 12.43 10.23
N ILE A 167 4.30 13.50 10.96
CA ILE A 167 2.98 13.80 11.52
C ILE A 167 2.28 14.79 10.61
N PHE A 168 1.12 14.43 10.09
CA PHE A 168 0.29 15.29 9.25
C PHE A 168 -0.98 15.70 9.99
N TYR A 169 -1.26 17.00 10.00
CA TYR A 169 -2.56 17.55 10.39
C TYR A 169 -3.20 18.13 9.14
N ALA A 170 -4.24 17.47 8.62
CA ALA A 170 -5.06 17.93 7.50
C ALA A 170 -6.28 18.71 7.98
N SER A 171 -6.60 19.81 7.29
CA SER A 171 -7.73 20.69 7.61
C SER A 171 -8.40 21.20 6.33
N LEU A 172 -9.62 21.75 6.46
CA LEU A 172 -10.17 22.63 5.43
C LEU A 172 -9.65 24.07 5.59
N GLY A 173 -8.95 24.40 6.69
CA GLY A 173 -8.25 25.66 6.86
C GLY A 173 -6.86 25.69 6.21
N ASP A 174 -6.44 26.86 5.73
CA ASP A 174 -5.06 27.12 5.28
C ASP A 174 -4.22 27.86 6.35
N ASP A 175 -4.84 28.71 7.18
CA ASP A 175 -4.15 29.55 8.15
C ASP A 175 -3.70 28.78 9.40
N VAL A 176 -2.38 28.63 9.58
CA VAL A 176 -1.75 28.10 10.80
C VAL A 176 -1.44 29.25 11.76
N HIS A 177 -2.14 29.32 12.89
CA HIS A 177 -1.88 30.32 13.93
C HIS A 177 -0.54 30.05 14.65
N ILE A 178 0.15 31.11 15.10
CA ILE A 178 1.48 31.00 15.73
C ILE A 178 1.50 30.06 16.96
N ASN A 179 0.43 30.03 17.76
CA ASN A 179 0.32 29.08 18.88
C ASN A 179 0.27 27.63 18.40
N VAL A 180 -0.43 27.36 17.30
CA VAL A 180 -0.52 26.01 16.70
C VAL A 180 0.85 25.60 16.16
N GLN A 181 1.59 26.52 15.55
CA GLN A 181 2.97 26.30 15.12
C GLN A 181 3.91 26.01 16.31
N ASN A 182 3.76 26.74 17.43
CA ASN A 182 4.51 26.49 18.65
C ASN A 182 4.17 25.11 19.24
N GLN A 183 2.89 24.76 19.34
CA GLN A 183 2.43 23.46 19.82
C GLN A 183 2.91 22.29 18.94
N ALA A 184 3.11 22.52 17.63
CA ALA A 184 3.75 21.57 16.73
C ALA A 184 5.25 21.42 16.97
N ASN A 185 5.96 22.52 17.30
CA ASN A 185 7.36 22.44 17.72
C ASN A 185 7.51 21.71 19.06
N ASP A 186 6.60 21.94 20.02
CA ASP A 186 6.56 21.21 21.29
C ASP A 186 6.32 19.70 21.06
N LEU A 187 5.39 19.35 20.17
CA LEU A 187 5.18 17.96 19.73
C LEU A 187 6.44 17.33 19.12
N LYS A 188 7.19 18.05 18.27
CA LYS A 188 8.49 17.57 17.76
C LYS A 188 9.47 17.29 18.89
N ASN A 189 9.56 18.21 19.85
CA ASN A 189 10.46 18.09 21.00
C ASN A 189 10.08 16.90 21.91
N ASP A 190 8.79 16.70 22.17
CA ASP A 190 8.27 15.57 22.96
C ASP A 190 8.62 14.22 22.31
N VAL A 191 8.45 14.10 20.98
CA VAL A 191 8.80 12.89 20.22
C VAL A 191 10.31 12.68 20.21
N ALA A 192 11.10 13.71 19.93
CA ALA A 192 12.56 13.64 19.92
C ALA A 192 13.13 13.28 21.31
N ALA A 193 12.49 13.70 22.40
CA ALA A 193 12.85 13.31 23.75
C ALA A 193 12.61 11.82 24.04
N LYS A 194 11.66 11.17 23.34
CA LYS A 194 11.45 9.71 23.41
C LYS A 194 12.37 8.93 22.47
N LEU A 195 12.65 9.47 21.29
CA LEU A 195 13.43 8.83 20.23
C LEU A 195 14.51 9.80 19.69
N PRO A 196 15.65 9.98 20.39
CA PRO A 196 16.64 11.02 20.06
C PRO A 196 17.35 10.87 18.71
N THR A 197 17.19 9.72 18.04
CA THR A 197 17.77 9.44 16.71
C THR A 197 16.71 9.49 15.60
N ALA A 198 15.46 9.87 15.91
CA ALA A 198 14.42 10.06 14.93
C ALA A 198 14.50 11.47 14.33
N ASP A 199 14.36 11.56 13.01
CA ASP A 199 13.97 12.78 12.33
C ASP A 199 12.46 12.97 12.50
N VAL A 200 12.01 14.16 12.92
CA VAL A 200 10.61 14.39 13.31
C VAL A 200 10.05 15.65 12.66
N ASP A 201 9.03 15.45 11.83
CA ASP A 201 8.32 16.53 11.16
C ASP A 201 6.83 16.56 11.50
N VAL A 202 6.30 17.79 11.50
CA VAL A 202 4.87 18.09 11.63
C VAL A 202 4.50 18.96 10.44
N TYR A 203 3.60 18.46 9.60
CA TYR A 203 3.16 19.10 8.37
C TYR A 203 1.68 19.49 8.50
N PHE A 204 1.38 20.75 8.20
CA PHE A 204 0.02 21.24 8.06
C PHE A 204 -0.40 21.11 6.60
N VAL A 205 -1.53 20.46 6.35
CA VAL A 205 -2.05 20.17 5.00
C VAL A 205 -3.41 20.84 4.86
N GLY A 206 -3.42 22.05 4.32
CA GLY A 206 -4.62 22.86 4.18
C GLY A 206 -5.43 22.54 2.92
N ALA A 207 -6.40 23.40 2.64
CA ALA A 207 -7.19 23.32 1.42
C ALA A 207 -6.31 23.50 0.18
N LYS A 208 -5.35 24.42 0.24
CA LYS A 208 -4.37 24.69 -0.80
C LYS A 208 -3.50 23.47 -1.14
N GLU A 209 -2.97 22.78 -0.13
CA GLU A 209 -2.12 21.60 -0.33
C GLU A 209 -2.94 20.42 -0.88
N LEU A 210 -4.14 20.17 -0.34
CA LEU A 210 -5.03 19.11 -0.86
C LEU A 210 -5.48 19.38 -2.31
N VAL A 211 -5.77 20.63 -2.66
CA VAL A 211 -6.06 21.03 -4.05
C VAL A 211 -4.83 20.77 -4.94
N LYS A 212 -3.63 21.19 -4.50
CA LYS A 212 -2.38 20.92 -5.24
C LYS A 212 -2.19 19.42 -5.50
N TYR A 213 -2.26 18.59 -4.46
CA TYR A 213 -2.11 17.13 -4.57
C TYR A 213 -3.18 16.50 -5.48
N SER A 214 -4.41 17.01 -5.47
CA SER A 214 -5.48 16.53 -6.36
C SER A 214 -5.26 16.85 -7.84
N GLN A 215 -4.55 17.96 -8.12
CA GLN A 215 -4.31 18.48 -9.47
C GLN A 215 -2.97 18.04 -10.07
N GLU A 216 -2.00 17.69 -9.22
CA GLU A 216 -0.75 17.04 -9.61
C GLU A 216 -1.04 15.74 -10.37
N ARG A 217 -1.00 15.82 -11.70
CA ARG A 217 -1.00 14.63 -12.55
C ARG A 217 0.39 13.99 -12.49
N PRO A 218 0.53 12.66 -12.39
CA PRO A 218 1.79 12.03 -12.73
C PRO A 218 2.14 12.46 -14.16
N ASN A 219 3.40 12.84 -14.39
CA ASN A 219 3.84 13.26 -15.72
C ASN A 219 3.86 12.04 -16.64
N GLU A 220 2.78 11.77 -17.38
CA GLU A 220 2.70 10.61 -18.28
C GLU A 220 3.72 10.67 -19.44
N VAL A 221 4.43 11.79 -19.62
CA VAL A 221 5.41 12.00 -20.69
C VAL A 221 6.70 12.54 -20.08
N HIS A 222 7.76 11.71 -20.07
CA HIS A 222 9.07 12.11 -19.57
C HIS A 222 10.05 12.33 -20.72
N ARG A 223 10.82 13.40 -20.63
CA ARG A 223 11.93 13.70 -21.55
C ARG A 223 13.26 13.31 -20.91
N LEU A 224 13.98 12.38 -21.53
CA LEU A 224 15.31 11.95 -21.17
C LEU A 224 16.32 12.61 -22.12
N VAL A 225 17.20 13.46 -21.61
CA VAL A 225 18.30 14.07 -22.40
C VAL A 225 19.43 13.05 -22.54
N THR A 226 19.89 12.80 -23.76
CA THR A 226 20.89 11.75 -24.02
C THR A 226 22.26 12.33 -24.41
N SER A 227 23.35 11.66 -24.05
CA SER A 227 24.72 12.12 -24.32
C SER A 227 25.04 12.09 -25.83
N VAL A 228 24.43 11.16 -26.55
CA VAL A 228 24.52 10.94 -28.01
C VAL A 228 23.13 10.62 -28.57
N ALA A 229 22.99 10.58 -29.90
CA ALA A 229 21.73 10.18 -30.52
C ALA A 229 21.34 8.74 -30.13
N PRO A 230 20.08 8.49 -29.71
CA PRO A 230 19.63 7.15 -29.38
C PRO A 230 19.77 6.19 -30.57
N LEU A 231 20.39 5.04 -30.35
CA LEU A 231 20.44 3.97 -31.33
C LEU A 231 19.11 3.22 -31.31
N SER A 232 18.56 2.93 -32.48
CA SER A 232 17.30 2.19 -32.62
C SER A 232 17.47 1.01 -33.58
N THR A 233 16.93 -0.14 -33.19
CA THR A 233 16.89 -1.36 -34.01
C THR A 233 15.50 -1.65 -34.59
N SER A 234 14.48 -0.94 -34.11
CA SER A 234 13.08 -0.99 -34.58
C SER A 234 12.36 0.25 -34.03
N GLU A 235 11.30 0.71 -34.70
CA GLU A 235 10.67 2.03 -34.50
C GLU A 235 10.40 2.45 -33.04
N LYS A 236 10.22 1.50 -32.11
CA LYS A 236 9.94 1.77 -30.70
C LYS A 236 10.87 1.07 -29.70
N VAL A 237 12.09 0.75 -30.13
CA VAL A 237 13.17 0.25 -29.26
C VAL A 237 14.40 1.13 -29.41
N PHE A 238 14.90 1.64 -28.29
CA PHE A 238 16.01 2.58 -28.22
C PHE A 238 17.06 2.16 -27.20
N ILE A 239 18.32 2.45 -27.51
CA ILE A 239 19.47 2.33 -26.61
C ILE A 239 20.16 3.69 -26.59
N ALA A 240 20.35 4.27 -25.41
CA ALA A 240 20.97 5.57 -25.23
C ALA A 240 21.98 5.55 -24.09
N LEU A 241 23.02 6.37 -24.20
CA LEU A 241 23.78 6.85 -23.05
C LEU A 241 23.15 8.16 -22.58
N THR A 242 22.96 8.31 -21.28
CA THR A 242 22.46 9.54 -20.67
C THR A 242 23.41 9.97 -19.56
N ASN A 243 23.78 11.24 -19.51
CA ASN A 243 24.54 11.79 -18.39
C ASN A 243 23.81 11.53 -17.06
N ILE A 244 24.53 11.15 -16.01
CA ILE A 244 23.91 10.72 -14.74
C ILE A 244 23.10 11.84 -14.09
N ALA A 245 23.48 13.11 -14.24
CA ALA A 245 22.70 14.23 -13.70
C ALA A 245 21.37 14.45 -14.43
N GLU A 246 21.33 14.22 -15.75
CA GLU A 246 20.07 14.20 -16.52
C GLU A 246 19.22 12.97 -16.19
N TYR A 247 19.85 11.81 -15.94
CA TYR A 247 19.13 10.63 -15.47
C TYR A 247 18.54 10.83 -14.07
N HIS A 248 19.29 11.48 -13.16
CA HIS A 248 18.83 11.85 -11.83
C HIS A 248 17.57 12.72 -11.88
N LYS A 249 17.54 13.72 -12.77
CA LYS A 249 16.34 14.53 -13.03
C LYS A 249 15.20 13.70 -13.61
N PHE A 250 15.48 12.80 -14.55
CA PHE A 250 14.45 11.94 -15.15
C PHE A 250 13.75 11.01 -14.14
N ILE A 251 14.43 10.60 -13.07
CA ILE A 251 13.87 9.74 -12.01
C ILE A 251 13.39 10.48 -10.76
N SER A 252 13.52 11.81 -10.68
CA SER A 252 13.21 12.58 -9.48
C SER A 252 12.20 13.70 -9.74
N ASP A 253 11.28 13.92 -8.81
CA ASP A 253 10.33 15.04 -8.79
C ASP A 253 10.38 15.73 -7.43
N ASP A 254 10.41 17.06 -7.43
CA ASP A 254 10.64 17.93 -6.25
C ASP A 254 11.76 17.43 -5.30
N GLY A 255 12.86 16.91 -5.88
CA GLY A 255 14.00 16.36 -5.12
C GLY A 255 13.80 14.98 -4.51
N LYS A 256 12.62 14.37 -4.66
CA LYS A 256 12.30 12.99 -4.24
C LYS A 256 12.38 12.01 -5.42
N LEU A 257 12.68 10.74 -5.16
CA LEU A 257 12.61 9.69 -6.17
C LEU A 257 11.14 9.43 -6.57
N MET A 258 10.82 9.53 -7.87
CA MET A 258 9.49 9.16 -8.37
C MET A 258 9.29 7.64 -8.23
N ARG A 259 8.45 7.20 -7.29
CA ARG A 259 8.24 5.75 -7.05
C ARG A 259 7.41 5.07 -8.15
N HIS A 260 6.47 5.78 -8.77
CA HIS A 260 5.56 5.26 -9.80
C HIS A 260 6.26 4.64 -11.02
N ILE A 261 7.39 5.21 -11.44
CA ILE A 261 8.19 4.65 -12.54
C ILE A 261 8.88 3.33 -12.16
N PHE A 262 8.80 2.86 -10.91
CA PHE A 262 9.36 1.58 -10.46
C PHE A 262 8.29 0.52 -10.15
N GLU A 263 6.98 0.77 -10.27
CA GLU A 263 5.92 -0.20 -9.91
C GLU A 263 6.04 -1.56 -10.64
N SER A 264 6.44 -1.56 -11.93
CA SER A 264 6.69 -2.82 -12.68
C SER A 264 8.04 -3.46 -12.36
N ASN A 265 8.83 -2.90 -11.45
CA ASN A 265 10.02 -3.56 -10.93
C ASN A 265 9.60 -4.53 -9.83
N VAL A 266 9.61 -5.83 -10.15
CA VAL A 266 9.25 -6.88 -9.21
C VAL A 266 10.28 -7.10 -8.09
N ARG A 267 11.43 -6.41 -8.11
CA ARG A 267 12.48 -6.50 -7.09
C ARG A 267 12.42 -5.29 -6.16
N ASP A 268 12.33 -5.53 -4.86
CA ASP A 268 12.40 -4.47 -3.85
C ASP A 268 13.80 -3.82 -3.77
N TYR A 269 13.89 -2.59 -3.24
CA TYR A 269 15.17 -1.94 -2.98
C TYR A 269 15.89 -2.60 -1.78
N GLN A 270 17.10 -3.14 -1.98
CA GLN A 270 17.72 -4.13 -1.06
C GLN A 270 18.69 -3.51 -0.02
N GLY A 271 18.76 -2.19 0.10
CA GLY A 271 19.69 -1.53 1.02
C GLY A 271 21.16 -1.69 0.57
N LYS A 272 22.11 -1.55 1.50
CA LYS A 272 23.56 -1.70 1.17
C LYS A 272 23.96 -3.17 0.92
N THR A 273 23.62 -3.69 -0.27
CA THR A 273 24.20 -4.92 -0.85
C THR A 273 25.64 -4.68 -1.35
N ASN A 274 26.36 -5.74 -1.76
CA ASN A 274 27.68 -5.57 -2.41
C ASN A 274 27.57 -4.77 -3.71
N VAL A 275 26.58 -5.09 -4.56
CA VAL A 275 26.29 -4.35 -5.80
C VAL A 275 26.02 -2.87 -5.51
N ASN A 276 25.23 -2.57 -4.49
CA ASN A 276 24.91 -1.19 -4.09
C ASN A 276 26.15 -0.46 -3.53
N LYS A 277 27.07 -1.18 -2.87
CA LYS A 277 28.36 -0.66 -2.43
C LYS A 277 29.27 -0.35 -3.63
N GLU A 278 29.36 -1.25 -4.59
CA GLU A 278 30.12 -1.08 -5.84
C GLU A 278 29.59 0.11 -6.67
N ILE A 279 28.26 0.27 -6.76
CA ILE A 279 27.63 1.45 -7.39
C ILE A 279 28.04 2.75 -6.64
N GLN A 280 27.93 2.77 -5.31
CA GLN A 280 28.32 3.95 -4.49
C GLN A 280 29.81 4.26 -4.57
N GLU A 281 30.67 3.23 -4.63
CA GLU A 281 32.11 3.38 -4.83
C GLU A 281 32.40 3.98 -6.21
N THR A 282 31.70 3.53 -7.26
CA THR A 282 31.82 4.12 -8.59
C THR A 282 31.38 5.60 -8.58
N LEU A 283 30.21 5.92 -8.00
CA LEU A 283 29.70 7.30 -7.92
C LEU A 283 30.66 8.21 -7.13
N SER A 284 31.25 7.70 -6.05
CA SER A 284 32.15 8.46 -5.17
C SER A 284 33.55 8.68 -5.76
N GLN A 285 34.00 7.84 -6.70
CA GLN A 285 35.31 7.96 -7.34
C GLN A 285 35.29 9.01 -8.46
N SER A 286 36.28 9.90 -8.46
CA SER A 286 36.55 10.87 -9.54
C SER A 286 37.46 10.27 -10.63
N ASN A 287 37.25 8.99 -10.97
CA ASN A 287 38.13 8.23 -11.86
C ASN A 287 37.78 8.43 -13.34
N ALA A 288 38.74 8.12 -14.23
CA ALA A 288 38.59 8.19 -15.68
C ALA A 288 37.73 7.07 -16.31
N GLU A 289 37.21 6.13 -15.50
CA GLU A 289 36.38 5.03 -15.96
C GLU A 289 34.90 5.46 -15.98
N GLU A 290 34.23 5.26 -17.13
CA GLU A 290 32.83 5.61 -17.29
C GLU A 290 31.91 4.74 -16.41
N PHE A 291 30.91 5.36 -15.80
CA PHE A 291 29.96 4.68 -14.91
C PHE A 291 29.25 3.50 -15.60
N TRP A 292 28.88 3.65 -16.88
CA TRP A 292 28.24 2.59 -17.67
C TRP A 292 29.14 1.42 -18.06
N TRP A 293 30.47 1.51 -17.88
CA TRP A 293 31.38 0.37 -18.03
C TRP A 293 31.31 -0.57 -16.82
N LEU A 294 31.15 0.02 -15.63
CA LEU A 294 31.22 -0.68 -14.34
C LEU A 294 29.84 -1.10 -13.81
N ASN A 295 28.78 -0.41 -14.24
CA ASN A 295 27.43 -0.60 -13.69
C ASN A 295 26.43 -1.05 -14.75
N ASN A 296 25.56 -1.99 -14.34
CA ASN A 296 24.46 -2.45 -15.19
C ASN A 296 23.49 -1.30 -15.49
N GLY A 297 23.21 -1.11 -16.78
CA GLY A 297 22.28 -0.12 -17.29
C GLY A 297 20.81 -0.39 -16.92
N VAL A 298 20.00 0.63 -17.16
CA VAL A 298 18.57 0.70 -16.85
C VAL A 298 17.76 0.20 -18.04
N THR A 299 16.69 -0.57 -17.78
CA THR A 299 15.68 -0.93 -18.80
C THR A 299 14.34 -0.31 -18.42
N ILE A 300 13.82 0.54 -19.32
CA ILE A 300 12.56 1.26 -19.19
C ILE A 300 11.57 0.68 -20.21
N LEU A 301 10.37 0.33 -19.77
CA LEU A 301 9.23 0.07 -20.66
C LEU A 301 8.38 1.34 -20.76
N GLY A 302 7.86 1.65 -21.94
CA GLY A 302 6.90 2.73 -22.13
C GLY A 302 5.63 2.26 -22.84
N THR A 303 4.55 3.02 -22.78
CA THR A 303 3.39 2.85 -23.67
C THR A 303 3.66 3.39 -25.07
N ASP A 304 4.54 4.40 -25.17
CA ASP A 304 5.11 4.87 -26.42
C ASP A 304 6.51 5.46 -26.19
N ALA A 305 7.33 5.57 -27.23
CA ALA A 305 8.64 6.19 -27.16
C ALA A 305 9.05 6.77 -28.52
N THR A 306 9.60 7.98 -28.52
CA THR A 306 10.08 8.67 -29.74
C THR A 306 11.42 9.37 -29.50
N ALA A 307 12.19 9.55 -30.57
CA ALA A 307 13.43 10.33 -30.59
C ALA A 307 13.29 11.48 -31.61
N PRO A 308 12.53 12.55 -31.30
CA PRO A 308 12.11 13.55 -32.28
C PRO A 308 13.25 14.44 -32.83
N GLY A 309 14.43 14.44 -32.22
CA GLY A 309 15.62 15.03 -32.83
C GLY A 309 16.88 14.99 -31.98
N GLY A 310 18.00 14.54 -32.58
CA GLY A 310 19.32 14.68 -31.99
C GLY A 310 19.53 13.87 -30.71
N LYS A 311 19.50 14.53 -29.54
CA LYS A 311 20.02 14.05 -28.25
C LYS A 311 18.93 13.94 -27.16
N GLU A 312 17.79 13.36 -27.51
CA GLU A 312 16.69 13.16 -26.55
C GLU A 312 15.83 11.93 -26.87
N LEU A 313 15.21 11.40 -25.83
CA LEU A 313 14.11 10.43 -25.89
C LEU A 313 12.91 11.00 -25.14
N ILE A 314 11.74 10.91 -25.77
CA ILE A 314 10.45 11.15 -25.13
C ILE A 314 9.83 9.77 -24.85
N VAL A 315 9.51 9.48 -23.60
CA VAL A 315 8.95 8.19 -23.16
C VAL A 315 7.60 8.44 -22.49
N HIS A 316 6.57 7.76 -22.99
CA HIS A 316 5.23 7.80 -22.41
C HIS A 316 5.07 6.67 -21.38
N ASN A 317 4.56 7.00 -20.19
CA ASN A 317 4.37 6.11 -19.05
C ASN A 317 5.60 5.21 -18.76
N PRO A 318 6.77 5.80 -18.48
CA PRO A 318 7.99 5.05 -18.28
C PRO A 318 7.92 4.18 -17.02
N GLN A 319 8.37 2.93 -17.15
CA GLN A 319 8.46 1.97 -16.06
C GLN A 319 9.81 1.24 -16.10
N ILE A 320 10.66 1.51 -15.12
CA ILE A 320 11.99 0.93 -14.93
C ILE A 320 11.84 -0.52 -14.44
N VAL A 321 11.84 -1.46 -15.38
CA VAL A 321 11.74 -2.91 -15.10
C VAL A 321 13.07 -3.55 -14.74
N ASN A 322 14.19 -2.84 -14.93
CA ASN A 322 15.51 -3.21 -14.43
C ASN A 322 16.36 -1.97 -14.18
N GLY A 323 17.21 -2.01 -13.15
CA GLY A 323 18.06 -0.90 -12.73
C GLY A 323 17.59 -0.18 -11.48
N LEU A 324 16.59 -0.70 -10.73
CA LEU A 324 16.12 -0.08 -9.47
C LEU A 324 17.27 0.26 -8.53
N GLN A 325 18.19 -0.68 -8.26
CA GLN A 325 19.33 -0.41 -7.37
C GLN A 325 20.19 0.73 -7.95
N THR A 326 20.60 0.66 -9.22
CA THR A 326 21.36 1.73 -9.90
C THR A 326 20.68 3.10 -9.77
N SER A 327 19.36 3.15 -9.94
CA SER A 327 18.56 4.38 -9.90
C SER A 327 18.45 4.94 -8.48
N SER A 328 18.12 4.10 -7.50
CA SER A 328 18.05 4.49 -6.08
C SER A 328 19.41 4.90 -5.51
N GLU A 329 20.50 4.27 -5.97
CA GLU A 329 21.86 4.62 -5.58
C GLU A 329 22.33 5.95 -6.17
N ILE A 330 22.04 6.21 -7.46
CA ILE A 330 22.25 7.51 -8.11
C ILE A 330 21.49 8.59 -7.34
N HIS A 331 20.17 8.40 -7.13
CA HIS A 331 19.35 9.36 -6.39
C HIS A 331 19.90 9.63 -4.99
N ARG A 332 20.15 8.59 -4.18
CA ARG A 332 20.69 8.78 -2.83
C ARG A 332 22.05 9.49 -2.82
N PHE A 333 22.93 9.20 -3.77
CA PHE A 333 24.25 9.84 -3.81
C PHE A 333 24.13 11.35 -4.04
N PHE A 334 23.36 11.78 -5.04
CA PHE A 334 23.23 13.20 -5.38
C PHE A 334 22.30 13.99 -4.46
N SER A 335 21.24 13.38 -3.92
CA SER A 335 20.45 14.01 -2.84
C SER A 335 21.30 14.31 -1.60
N ASN A 336 22.31 13.48 -1.30
CA ASN A 336 23.28 13.72 -0.23
C ASN A 336 24.49 14.57 -0.64
N ASN A 337 24.73 14.78 -1.94
CA ASN A 337 25.86 15.55 -2.48
C ASN A 337 25.41 16.49 -3.63
N PRO A 338 24.52 17.48 -3.40
CA PRO A 338 23.90 18.24 -4.50
C PRO A 338 24.92 19.01 -5.35
N ASP A 339 26.01 19.47 -4.77
CA ASP A 339 27.05 20.22 -5.49
C ASP A 339 27.76 19.37 -6.56
N LYS A 340 27.98 18.07 -6.28
CA LYS A 340 28.62 17.14 -7.23
C LYS A 340 27.78 16.88 -8.48
N LEU A 341 26.47 17.13 -8.43
CA LEU A 341 25.58 16.94 -9.58
C LEU A 341 25.95 17.84 -10.77
N LYS A 342 26.62 18.98 -10.52
CA LYS A 342 27.05 19.93 -11.56
C LYS A 342 28.37 19.53 -12.23
N GLU A 343 29.17 18.70 -11.57
CA GLU A 343 30.50 18.24 -12.01
C GLU A 343 30.45 16.83 -12.62
N GLU A 344 29.27 16.21 -12.64
CA GLU A 344 29.08 14.85 -13.14
C GLU A 344 28.97 14.83 -14.67
N GLU A 345 30.01 14.34 -15.34
CA GLU A 345 30.05 14.19 -16.81
C GLU A 345 29.70 12.77 -17.29
N ARG A 346 29.84 11.75 -16.41
CA ARG A 346 29.74 10.33 -16.78
C ARG A 346 28.33 9.94 -17.19
N SER A 347 28.23 8.89 -18.01
CA SER A 347 26.95 8.41 -18.53
C SER A 347 26.49 7.08 -17.92
N VAL A 348 25.17 6.89 -17.84
CA VAL A 348 24.48 5.62 -17.59
C VAL A 348 23.87 5.09 -18.90
N LEU A 349 23.93 3.77 -19.08
CA LEU A 349 23.28 3.08 -20.20
C LEU A 349 21.79 2.90 -19.94
N VAL A 350 20.94 3.35 -20.87
CA VAL A 350 19.48 3.24 -20.81
C VAL A 350 18.97 2.49 -22.04
N ARG A 351 18.08 1.53 -21.83
CA ARG A 351 17.32 0.83 -22.87
C ARG A 351 15.85 1.17 -22.71
N VAL A 352 15.21 1.70 -23.75
CA VAL A 352 13.76 1.98 -23.78
C VAL A 352 13.09 1.01 -24.74
N ILE A 353 12.05 0.32 -24.30
CA ILE A 353 11.34 -0.70 -25.08
C ILE A 353 9.83 -0.45 -24.97
N VAL A 354 9.14 -0.26 -26.09
CA VAL A 354 7.68 -0.30 -26.13
C VAL A 354 7.22 -1.72 -26.50
N PRO A 355 6.64 -2.50 -25.58
CA PRO A 355 6.15 -3.83 -25.89
C PRO A 355 4.89 -3.75 -26.77
N ASN A 356 4.81 -4.64 -27.76
CA ASN A 356 3.65 -4.73 -28.67
C ASN A 356 2.40 -5.38 -28.03
N SER A 357 2.53 -5.95 -26.82
CA SER A 357 1.45 -6.58 -26.07
C SER A 357 1.82 -6.71 -24.59
N GLU A 358 0.82 -6.86 -23.73
CA GLU A 358 1.02 -7.13 -22.30
C GLU A 358 1.74 -8.47 -22.05
N GLU A 359 1.57 -9.47 -22.93
CA GLU A 359 2.30 -10.73 -22.81
C GLU A 359 3.80 -10.55 -23.08
N THR A 360 4.15 -9.71 -24.07
CA THR A 360 5.54 -9.30 -24.34
C THR A 360 6.10 -8.50 -23.16
N ARG A 361 5.30 -7.59 -22.56
CA ARG A 361 5.67 -6.82 -21.36
C ARG A 361 6.06 -7.76 -20.21
N ASP A 362 5.19 -8.70 -19.84
CA ASP A 362 5.41 -9.64 -18.74
C ASP A 362 6.59 -10.59 -19.02
N LYS A 363 6.82 -10.97 -20.28
CA LYS A 363 8.02 -11.73 -20.69
C LYS A 363 9.31 -10.93 -20.49
N ILE A 364 9.34 -9.65 -20.86
CA ILE A 364 10.51 -8.78 -20.65
C ILE A 364 10.77 -8.56 -19.16
N ILE A 365 9.73 -8.29 -18.36
CA ILE A 365 9.85 -8.12 -16.90
C ILE A 365 10.50 -9.35 -16.26
N ARG A 366 9.97 -10.56 -16.56
CA ARG A 366 10.53 -11.82 -16.05
C ARG A 366 11.96 -12.08 -16.53
N ALA A 367 12.23 -11.89 -17.83
CA ALA A 367 13.56 -12.13 -18.39
C ALA A 367 14.62 -11.21 -17.78
N THR A 368 14.31 -9.91 -17.65
CA THR A 368 15.28 -8.91 -17.17
C THR A 368 15.54 -9.03 -15.65
N ASN A 369 14.58 -9.56 -14.87
CA ASN A 369 14.75 -9.79 -13.44
C ASN A 369 15.26 -11.20 -13.08
N SER A 370 15.42 -12.10 -14.06
CA SER A 370 15.74 -13.53 -13.85
C SER A 370 17.08 -13.81 -13.13
N GLN A 371 17.99 -12.84 -13.07
CA GLN A 371 19.34 -12.99 -12.49
C GLN A 371 19.41 -12.72 -10.97
N THR A 372 18.28 -12.44 -10.30
CA THR A 372 18.24 -12.26 -8.84
C THR A 372 16.91 -12.84 -8.31
N PRO A 373 16.86 -13.47 -7.12
CA PRO A 373 15.60 -13.93 -6.55
C PRO A 373 14.59 -12.78 -6.38
N ILE A 374 13.44 -12.95 -7.05
CA ILE A 374 12.26 -12.08 -7.01
C ILE A 374 11.32 -12.60 -5.91
N PRO A 375 10.62 -11.75 -5.13
CA PRO A 375 9.55 -12.18 -4.24
C PRO A 375 8.50 -13.04 -4.96
N LYS A 376 8.16 -14.20 -4.39
CA LYS A 376 7.24 -15.16 -5.02
C LYS A 376 5.86 -14.56 -5.28
N SER A 377 5.37 -13.72 -4.37
CA SER A 377 4.11 -12.99 -4.48
C SER A 377 4.04 -12.13 -5.75
N SER A 378 5.11 -11.40 -6.08
CA SER A 378 5.21 -10.55 -7.28
C SER A 378 5.27 -11.37 -8.58
N LEU A 379 5.92 -12.55 -8.55
CA LEU A 379 5.93 -13.46 -9.71
C LEU A 379 4.55 -14.05 -10.00
N ARG A 380 3.83 -14.45 -8.94
CA ARG A 380 2.53 -15.14 -9.01
C ARG A 380 1.47 -14.33 -9.77
N ALA A 381 1.44 -13.00 -9.63
CA ALA A 381 0.55 -12.12 -10.40
C ALA A 381 0.70 -12.23 -11.94
N THR A 382 1.80 -12.82 -12.42
CA THR A 382 2.09 -13.05 -13.84
C THR A 382 1.67 -14.46 -14.32
N ASP A 383 1.13 -15.31 -13.44
CA ASP A 383 0.66 -16.65 -13.78
C ASP A 383 -0.64 -16.60 -14.60
N HIS A 384 -0.81 -17.57 -15.51
CA HIS A 384 -1.94 -17.62 -16.45
C HIS A 384 -3.31 -17.63 -15.77
N VAL A 385 -3.42 -18.22 -14.57
CA VAL A 385 -4.67 -18.25 -13.80
C VAL A 385 -5.20 -16.85 -13.49
N HIS A 386 -4.32 -15.91 -13.13
CA HIS A 386 -4.73 -14.54 -12.80
C HIS A 386 -5.23 -13.78 -14.00
N ARG A 387 -4.63 -13.98 -15.18
CA ARG A 387 -5.11 -13.38 -16.43
C ARG A 387 -6.51 -13.87 -16.79
N ASN A 388 -6.77 -15.17 -16.62
CA ASN A 388 -8.11 -15.74 -16.81
C ASN A 388 -9.14 -15.17 -15.81
N ILE A 389 -8.73 -14.96 -14.54
CA ILE A 389 -9.55 -14.31 -13.52
C ILE A 389 -9.85 -12.86 -13.94
N GLU A 390 -8.85 -12.09 -14.36
CA GLU A 390 -9.00 -10.71 -14.82
C GLU A 390 -9.99 -10.58 -15.99
N GLU A 391 -9.81 -11.37 -17.04
CA GLU A 391 -10.70 -11.36 -18.22
C GLU A 391 -12.14 -11.80 -17.84
N TYR A 392 -12.29 -12.76 -16.93
CA TYR A 392 -13.60 -13.21 -16.42
C TYR A 392 -14.30 -12.17 -15.55
N PHE A 393 -13.55 -11.43 -14.71
CA PHE A 393 -14.08 -10.38 -13.84
C PHE A 393 -14.48 -9.15 -14.66
N LYS A 394 -13.64 -8.73 -15.61
CA LYS A 394 -13.83 -7.53 -16.44
C LYS A 394 -15.12 -7.55 -17.25
N SER A 395 -15.54 -8.73 -17.71
CA SER A 395 -16.83 -8.95 -18.39
C SER A 395 -18.06 -8.91 -17.47
N ARG A 396 -17.87 -8.72 -16.15
CA ARG A 396 -18.90 -8.72 -15.09
C ARG A 396 -18.80 -7.50 -14.15
N SER A 397 -18.16 -6.43 -14.61
CA SER A 397 -17.95 -5.17 -13.87
C SER A 397 -17.22 -5.30 -12.53
N LEU A 398 -16.34 -6.29 -12.39
CA LEU A 398 -15.29 -6.31 -11.38
C LEU A 398 -13.92 -6.18 -12.07
N TYR A 399 -12.95 -5.58 -11.38
CA TYR A 399 -11.64 -5.29 -11.92
C TYR A 399 -10.56 -5.94 -11.04
N TYR A 400 -9.98 -7.03 -11.52
CA TYR A 400 -9.00 -7.80 -10.76
C TYR A 400 -7.59 -7.23 -10.93
N ASP A 401 -7.09 -6.59 -9.87
CA ASP A 401 -5.83 -5.84 -9.86
C ASP A 401 -4.64 -6.78 -9.69
N ARG A 402 -4.21 -7.41 -10.80
CA ARG A 402 -3.00 -8.25 -10.84
C ARG A 402 -1.75 -7.44 -10.60
N ARG A 403 -1.68 -6.26 -11.22
CA ARG A 403 -0.63 -5.27 -11.03
C ARG A 403 -1.15 -4.26 -10.03
N LYS A 404 -0.34 -3.92 -9.03
CA LYS A 404 -0.72 -2.96 -7.99
C LYS A 404 -1.19 -1.65 -8.65
N ASN A 405 -2.32 -1.13 -8.18
CA ASN A 405 -2.92 0.15 -8.59
C ASN A 405 -3.36 0.25 -10.06
N PHE A 406 -3.27 -0.77 -10.90
CA PHE A 406 -3.55 -0.62 -12.33
C PHE A 406 -4.98 -0.10 -12.59
N TYR A 407 -5.98 -0.74 -11.99
CA TYR A 407 -7.37 -0.31 -12.14
C TYR A 407 -7.73 0.92 -11.29
N LYS A 408 -6.97 1.20 -10.21
CA LYS A 408 -7.07 2.47 -9.48
C LYS A 408 -6.66 3.64 -10.39
N ASN A 409 -5.58 3.47 -11.14
CA ASN A 409 -5.04 4.49 -12.05
C ASN A 409 -5.89 4.62 -13.33
N GLU A 410 -6.58 3.56 -13.79
CA GLU A 410 -7.66 3.65 -14.79
C GLU A 410 -8.96 4.34 -14.26
N GLY A 411 -8.98 4.84 -13.03
CA GLY A 411 -10.14 5.52 -12.43
C GLY A 411 -11.33 4.59 -12.12
N LYS A 412 -11.09 3.30 -11.86
CA LYS A 412 -12.14 2.37 -11.41
C LYS A 412 -12.52 2.64 -9.96
N LYS A 413 -13.79 2.40 -9.62
CA LYS A 413 -14.31 2.71 -8.28
C LYS A 413 -13.71 1.75 -7.25
N PRO A 414 -13.45 2.18 -6.01
CA PRO A 414 -12.81 1.31 -5.00
C PRO A 414 -13.58 0.00 -4.75
N LYS A 415 -14.92 0.04 -4.80
CA LYS A 415 -15.80 -1.14 -4.66
C LYS A 415 -15.85 -2.08 -5.86
N GLU A 416 -15.34 -1.66 -7.02
CA GLU A 416 -15.29 -2.49 -8.24
C GLU A 416 -13.91 -3.18 -8.37
N ILE A 417 -12.89 -2.65 -7.70
CA ILE A 417 -11.52 -3.20 -7.71
C ILE A 417 -11.40 -4.34 -6.71
N ILE A 418 -10.80 -5.44 -7.14
CA ILE A 418 -10.48 -6.62 -6.32
C ILE A 418 -8.97 -6.83 -6.38
N SER A 419 -8.27 -6.64 -5.28
CA SER A 419 -6.81 -6.87 -5.21
C SER A 419 -6.49 -8.36 -5.05
N LEU A 420 -5.32 -8.79 -5.54
CA LEU A 420 -4.81 -10.17 -5.36
C LEU A 420 -4.81 -10.62 -3.87
N PRO A 421 -4.38 -9.80 -2.88
CA PRO A 421 -4.51 -10.14 -1.47
C PRO A 421 -5.96 -10.33 -1.02
N PHE A 422 -6.89 -9.44 -1.40
CA PHE A 422 -8.30 -9.53 -1.00
C PHE A 422 -8.97 -10.80 -1.54
N LEU A 423 -8.76 -11.13 -2.81
CA LEU A 423 -9.25 -12.39 -3.39
C LEU A 423 -8.65 -13.59 -2.64
N SER A 424 -7.35 -13.56 -2.34
CA SER A 424 -6.67 -14.62 -1.59
C SER A 424 -7.23 -14.83 -0.18
N GLN A 425 -7.58 -13.75 0.53
CA GLN A 425 -8.25 -13.81 1.82
C GLN A 425 -9.66 -14.41 1.69
N CYS A 426 -10.44 -14.02 0.68
CA CYS A 426 -11.78 -14.59 0.44
C CYS A 426 -11.73 -16.11 0.15
N LEU A 427 -10.75 -16.55 -0.67
CA LEU A 427 -10.54 -17.96 -0.97
C LEU A 427 -10.02 -18.74 0.25
N MET A 428 -9.13 -18.16 1.06
CA MET A 428 -8.62 -18.76 2.30
C MET A 428 -9.71 -18.93 3.36
N ALA A 429 -10.54 -17.90 3.56
CA ALA A 429 -11.65 -17.92 4.50
C ALA A 429 -12.66 -19.03 4.18
N THR A 430 -12.92 -19.26 2.89
CA THR A 430 -13.96 -20.19 2.43
C THR A 430 -13.42 -21.58 2.08
N LEU A 431 -12.59 -21.70 1.05
CA LEU A 431 -12.16 -23.00 0.49
C LEU A 431 -11.20 -23.76 1.42
N LEU A 432 -10.43 -23.04 2.25
CA LEU A 432 -9.56 -23.62 3.28
C LEU A 432 -10.14 -23.51 4.70
N GLN A 433 -11.32 -22.90 4.86
CA GLN A 433 -12.00 -22.66 6.14
C GLN A 433 -11.13 -21.96 7.20
N LYS A 434 -10.35 -20.95 6.79
CA LYS A 434 -9.47 -20.18 7.69
C LYS A 434 -9.75 -18.68 7.68
N PRO A 435 -10.94 -18.23 8.13
CA PRO A 435 -11.24 -16.80 8.26
C PRO A 435 -10.30 -16.11 9.28
N ASP A 436 -9.85 -16.83 10.31
CA ASP A 436 -8.78 -16.44 11.25
C ASP A 436 -7.49 -16.02 10.53
N SER A 437 -7.00 -16.88 9.63
CA SER A 437 -5.73 -16.68 8.94
C SER A 437 -5.89 -15.64 7.82
N ALA A 438 -7.07 -15.58 7.19
CA ALA A 438 -7.43 -14.53 6.25
C ALA A 438 -7.43 -13.15 6.93
N ARG A 439 -7.94 -13.04 8.18
CA ARG A 439 -7.89 -11.83 8.99
C ARG A 439 -6.48 -11.46 9.45
N ALA A 440 -5.70 -12.47 9.85
CA ALA A 440 -4.41 -12.28 10.52
C ALA A 440 -3.22 -12.07 9.58
N ARG A 441 -3.16 -12.76 8.43
CA ARG A 441 -1.90 -12.90 7.65
C ARG A 441 -2.08 -12.86 6.12
N PRO A 442 -2.61 -11.76 5.55
CA PRO A 442 -2.90 -11.66 4.11
C PRO A 442 -1.67 -11.79 3.19
N SER A 443 -0.51 -11.30 3.63
CA SER A 443 0.72 -11.21 2.84
C SER A 443 1.36 -12.59 2.68
N THR A 444 1.47 -13.34 3.78
CA THR A 444 2.11 -14.68 3.79
C THR A 444 1.37 -15.74 2.96
N LEU A 445 0.06 -15.54 2.69
CA LEU A 445 -0.72 -16.43 1.81
C LEU A 445 -0.09 -16.53 0.41
N LEU A 446 0.47 -15.43 -0.06
CA LEU A 446 1.08 -15.26 -1.38
C LEU A 446 2.57 -15.64 -1.41
N GLU A 447 3.13 -16.15 -0.32
CA GLU A 447 4.51 -16.64 -0.25
C GLU A 447 4.60 -18.17 -0.12
N ASN A 448 3.62 -18.81 0.51
CA ASN A 448 3.55 -20.26 0.66
C ASN A 448 3.08 -20.94 -0.63
N ASP A 449 3.85 -21.88 -1.19
CA ASP A 449 3.51 -22.59 -2.45
C ASP A 449 2.29 -23.51 -2.26
N ALA A 450 2.34 -24.43 -1.29
CA ALA A 450 1.28 -25.42 -1.05
C ALA A 450 -0.10 -24.82 -0.70
N SER A 451 -0.15 -23.61 -0.14
CA SER A 451 -1.39 -22.86 0.04
C SER A 451 -1.87 -22.24 -1.26
N TYR A 452 -0.98 -21.57 -2.00
CA TYR A 452 -1.31 -20.91 -3.26
C TYR A 452 -1.76 -21.88 -4.35
N ASP A 453 -1.07 -23.01 -4.50
CA ASP A 453 -1.41 -24.05 -5.49
C ASP A 453 -2.80 -24.65 -5.23
N LYS A 454 -3.29 -24.62 -3.98
CA LYS A 454 -4.67 -25.01 -3.63
C LYS A 454 -5.68 -23.91 -3.94
N LEU A 455 -5.37 -22.67 -3.58
CA LEU A 455 -6.27 -21.53 -3.79
C LEU A 455 -6.43 -21.21 -5.29
N PHE A 456 -5.34 -21.23 -6.05
CA PHE A 456 -5.27 -20.84 -7.45
C PHE A 456 -5.12 -22.02 -8.41
N HIS A 457 -5.56 -23.22 -8.01
CA HIS A 457 -5.41 -24.44 -8.80
C HIS A 457 -6.08 -24.32 -10.19
N PRO A 458 -5.47 -24.81 -11.29
CA PRO A 458 -6.03 -24.70 -12.64
C PRO A 458 -7.41 -25.36 -12.86
N THR A 459 -7.82 -26.27 -11.98
CA THR A 459 -9.15 -26.91 -12.01
C THR A 459 -10.24 -26.10 -11.30
N ASN A 460 -9.88 -25.02 -10.60
CA ASN A 460 -10.85 -24.17 -9.95
C ASN A 460 -11.62 -23.35 -11.00
N ALA A 461 -12.93 -23.25 -10.84
CA ALA A 461 -13.79 -22.59 -11.81
C ALA A 461 -13.64 -21.07 -11.69
N LEU A 462 -13.53 -20.36 -12.83
CA LEU A 462 -13.44 -18.90 -12.83
C LEU A 462 -14.64 -18.22 -12.13
N LYS A 463 -15.80 -18.87 -12.18
CA LYS A 463 -17.01 -18.47 -11.44
C LYS A 463 -16.82 -18.49 -9.92
N THR A 464 -16.07 -19.45 -9.36
CA THR A 464 -15.77 -19.52 -7.92
C THR A 464 -14.99 -18.30 -7.45
N TYR A 465 -13.93 -17.93 -8.17
CA TYR A 465 -13.16 -16.71 -7.87
C TYR A 465 -14.06 -15.47 -7.90
N TYR A 466 -14.91 -15.36 -8.94
CA TYR A 466 -15.82 -14.23 -9.10
C TYR A 466 -16.85 -14.14 -7.98
N LEU A 467 -17.54 -15.23 -7.64
CA LEU A 467 -18.56 -15.24 -6.59
C LEU A 467 -17.96 -14.90 -5.22
N LEU A 468 -16.81 -15.47 -4.87
CA LEU A 468 -16.16 -15.21 -3.58
C LEU A 468 -15.61 -13.78 -3.48
N ALA A 469 -15.09 -13.21 -4.57
CA ALA A 469 -14.70 -11.79 -4.61
C ALA A 469 -15.92 -10.86 -4.51
N TYR A 470 -16.99 -11.16 -5.27
CA TYR A 470 -18.23 -10.40 -5.30
C TYR A 470 -18.87 -10.38 -3.91
N TRP A 471 -19.13 -11.54 -3.31
CA TRP A 471 -19.72 -11.63 -1.97
C TRP A 471 -18.83 -11.02 -0.90
N GLY A 472 -17.50 -11.20 -0.96
CA GLY A 472 -16.57 -10.54 -0.03
C GLY A 472 -16.72 -9.02 -0.04
N ARG A 473 -16.80 -8.40 -1.23
CA ARG A 473 -16.96 -6.95 -1.37
C ARG A 473 -18.41 -6.48 -1.11
N SER A 474 -19.41 -7.30 -1.40
CA SER A 474 -20.81 -7.06 -1.01
C SER A 474 -20.96 -7.06 0.52
N ILE A 475 -20.30 -7.98 1.23
CA ILE A 475 -20.28 -8.02 2.69
C ILE A 475 -19.68 -6.73 3.25
N GLU A 476 -18.48 -6.32 2.80
CA GLU A 476 -17.88 -5.05 3.25
C GLU A 476 -18.77 -3.83 2.99
N THR A 477 -19.54 -3.85 1.89
CA THR A 477 -20.46 -2.76 1.53
C THR A 477 -21.67 -2.75 2.46
N VAL A 478 -22.38 -3.88 2.56
CA VAL A 478 -23.59 -4.06 3.38
C VAL A 478 -23.32 -3.81 4.87
N LEU A 479 -22.17 -4.25 5.38
CA LEU A 479 -21.82 -4.02 6.79
C LEU A 479 -21.57 -2.54 7.09
N LYS A 480 -20.94 -1.79 6.18
CA LYS A 480 -20.80 -0.32 6.29
C LYS A 480 -22.14 0.39 6.16
N ASP A 481 -22.93 0.03 5.15
CA ASP A 481 -24.29 0.58 4.93
C ASP A 481 -25.19 0.39 6.15
N SER A 482 -25.07 -0.73 6.86
CA SER A 482 -25.89 -1.04 8.03
C SER A 482 -25.70 -0.08 9.20
N LYS A 483 -24.52 0.55 9.32
CA LYS A 483 -24.08 1.37 10.48
C LYS A 483 -24.23 0.69 11.85
N LYS A 484 -24.39 -0.65 11.88
CA LYS A 484 -24.53 -1.46 13.09
C LYS A 484 -23.17 -1.80 13.73
N TYR A 485 -22.10 -1.79 12.93
CA TYR A 485 -20.77 -2.27 13.28
C TYR A 485 -19.74 -1.15 13.11
N LEU A 486 -18.75 -1.06 14.00
CA LEU A 486 -17.63 -0.13 13.84
C LEU A 486 -16.66 -0.65 12.76
N THR A 487 -15.97 0.26 12.05
CA THR A 487 -15.00 -0.09 10.98
C THR A 487 -13.93 -1.12 11.38
N PRO A 488 -13.35 -1.10 12.60
CA PRO A 488 -12.47 -2.17 13.07
C PRO A 488 -13.19 -3.52 13.21
N GLU A 489 -14.41 -3.53 13.77
CA GLU A 489 -15.21 -4.75 13.97
C GLU A 489 -15.63 -5.38 12.63
N ILE A 490 -16.00 -4.56 11.64
CA ILE A 490 -16.24 -5.02 10.26
C ILE A 490 -15.00 -5.72 9.70
N SER A 491 -13.82 -5.16 9.93
CA SER A 491 -12.56 -5.73 9.46
C SER A 491 -12.26 -7.08 10.13
N ASP A 492 -12.64 -7.23 11.39
CA ASP A 492 -12.49 -8.45 12.20
C ASP A 492 -13.47 -9.56 11.79
N ILE A 493 -14.76 -9.26 11.55
CA ILE A 493 -15.78 -10.28 11.28
C ILE A 493 -15.98 -10.64 9.80
N LYS A 494 -15.65 -9.76 8.84
CA LYS A 494 -16.07 -9.92 7.42
C LYS A 494 -15.72 -11.27 6.77
N PHE A 495 -14.58 -11.85 7.12
CA PHE A 495 -14.16 -13.16 6.59
C PHE A 495 -14.89 -14.33 7.26
N TYR A 496 -15.28 -14.19 8.52
CA TYR A 496 -16.17 -15.14 9.21
C TYR A 496 -17.58 -15.06 8.62
N THR A 497 -18.11 -13.85 8.39
CA THR A 497 -19.38 -13.63 7.69
C THR A 497 -19.39 -14.30 6.31
N LEU A 498 -18.32 -14.13 5.52
CA LEU A 498 -18.19 -14.77 4.21
C LEU A 498 -18.14 -16.31 4.32
N TYR A 499 -17.36 -16.84 5.26
CA TYR A 499 -17.30 -18.29 5.51
C TYR A 499 -18.67 -18.85 5.92
N HIS A 500 -19.34 -18.22 6.88
CA HIS A 500 -20.67 -18.61 7.37
C HIS A 500 -21.72 -18.58 6.25
N ALA A 501 -21.84 -17.45 5.53
CA ALA A 501 -22.81 -17.29 4.45
C ALA A 501 -22.61 -18.35 3.35
N VAL A 502 -21.35 -18.64 2.96
CA VAL A 502 -21.07 -19.70 1.98
C VAL A 502 -21.37 -21.10 2.54
N CYS A 503 -21.14 -21.37 3.82
CA CYS A 503 -21.53 -22.66 4.42
C CYS A 503 -23.05 -22.86 4.43
N VAL A 504 -23.82 -21.82 4.75
CA VAL A 504 -25.29 -21.83 4.69
C VAL A 504 -25.75 -22.06 3.25
N SER A 505 -25.34 -21.23 2.28
CA SER A 505 -25.81 -21.35 0.89
C SER A 505 -25.28 -22.59 0.14
N THR A 506 -24.25 -23.27 0.66
CA THR A 506 -23.77 -24.55 0.11
C THR A 506 -24.24 -25.77 0.90
N GLU A 507 -24.91 -25.61 2.04
CA GLU A 507 -25.27 -26.69 2.97
C GLU A 507 -24.06 -27.57 3.31
N ASN A 508 -22.93 -26.96 3.65
CA ASN A 508 -21.67 -27.68 3.88
C ASN A 508 -20.66 -26.88 4.73
N LEU A 509 -20.18 -27.44 5.85
CA LEU A 509 -19.08 -26.86 6.65
C LEU A 509 -17.74 -26.74 5.91
N TYR A 510 -17.57 -27.48 4.81
CA TYR A 510 -16.34 -27.59 4.02
C TYR A 510 -16.60 -27.19 2.55
N PRO A 511 -16.93 -25.91 2.24
CA PRO A 511 -17.25 -25.49 0.88
C PRO A 511 -16.10 -25.79 -0.09
N SER A 512 -16.40 -26.53 -1.16
CA SER A 512 -15.44 -26.86 -2.21
C SER A 512 -15.68 -25.99 -3.45
N ASN A 513 -14.63 -25.80 -4.27
CA ASN A 513 -14.73 -25.10 -5.55
C ASN A 513 -15.93 -25.57 -6.38
N ASN A 514 -16.16 -26.89 -6.47
CA ASN A 514 -17.20 -27.45 -7.31
C ASN A 514 -18.59 -27.04 -6.80
N LYS A 515 -18.83 -27.07 -5.49
CA LYS A 515 -20.12 -26.69 -4.88
C LYS A 515 -20.34 -25.17 -4.88
N VAL A 516 -19.30 -24.37 -4.69
CA VAL A 516 -19.40 -22.90 -4.83
C VAL A 516 -19.72 -22.51 -6.29
N SER A 517 -19.10 -23.20 -7.27
CA SER A 517 -19.33 -22.92 -8.69
C SER A 517 -20.77 -23.18 -9.18
N THR A 518 -21.57 -23.97 -8.45
CA THR A 518 -22.99 -24.19 -8.79
C THR A 518 -23.92 -23.07 -8.31
N LEU A 519 -23.47 -22.17 -7.44
CA LEU A 519 -24.28 -21.04 -6.95
C LEU A 519 -24.32 -19.90 -7.97
N GLU A 520 -25.30 -19.02 -7.83
CA GLU A 520 -25.37 -17.70 -8.48
C GLU A 520 -25.23 -16.60 -7.44
N LYS A 521 -24.84 -15.39 -7.87
CA LYS A 521 -24.53 -14.26 -6.97
C LYS A 521 -25.68 -13.90 -6.02
N GLU A 522 -26.92 -14.14 -6.44
CA GLU A 522 -28.16 -13.90 -5.69
C GLU A 522 -28.37 -14.84 -4.49
N HIS A 523 -27.62 -15.95 -4.38
CA HIS A 523 -27.77 -16.92 -3.26
C HIS A 523 -27.19 -16.42 -1.93
N ILE A 524 -26.44 -15.31 -1.94
CA ILE A 524 -25.98 -14.60 -0.75
C ILE A 524 -26.39 -13.13 -0.96
N ASP A 525 -27.64 -12.84 -0.60
CA ASP A 525 -28.22 -11.51 -0.65
C ASP A 525 -27.94 -10.73 0.65
N THR A 526 -28.47 -9.51 0.74
CA THR A 526 -28.35 -8.66 1.93
C THR A 526 -28.87 -9.33 3.21
N ASN A 527 -29.91 -10.17 3.13
CA ASN A 527 -30.51 -10.84 4.29
C ASN A 527 -29.60 -11.98 4.80
N VAL A 528 -29.02 -12.77 3.89
CA VAL A 528 -28.04 -13.81 4.22
C VAL A 528 -26.76 -13.20 4.77
N ILE A 529 -26.31 -12.06 4.22
CA ILE A 529 -25.16 -11.31 4.72
C ILE A 529 -25.40 -10.81 6.15
N LEU A 530 -26.50 -10.11 6.40
CA LEU A 530 -26.79 -9.53 7.71
C LEU A 530 -27.02 -10.63 8.77
N SER A 531 -27.78 -11.69 8.47
CA SER A 531 -27.97 -12.78 9.43
C SER A 531 -26.66 -13.54 9.75
N SER A 532 -25.81 -13.77 8.75
CA SER A 532 -24.48 -14.36 8.97
C SER A 532 -23.55 -13.45 9.76
N ALA A 533 -23.65 -12.12 9.56
CA ALA A 533 -22.84 -11.14 10.26
C ALA A 533 -23.27 -10.99 11.72
N ASP A 534 -24.58 -10.95 11.99
CA ASP A 534 -25.16 -10.92 13.32
C ASP A 534 -24.65 -12.12 14.15
N ILE A 535 -24.75 -13.35 13.61
CA ILE A 535 -24.24 -14.56 14.25
C ILE A 535 -22.73 -14.48 14.52
N CYS A 536 -21.93 -14.11 13.52
CA CYS A 536 -20.47 -14.03 13.68
C CYS A 536 -20.05 -12.93 14.66
N TYR A 537 -20.78 -11.81 14.71
CA TYR A 537 -20.52 -10.69 15.60
C TYR A 537 -20.90 -11.03 17.04
N ASP A 538 -22.05 -11.65 17.29
CA ASP A 538 -22.46 -12.04 18.64
C ASP A 538 -21.44 -13.01 19.25
N LEU A 539 -21.01 -14.04 18.51
CA LEU A 539 -19.93 -14.96 18.93
C LEU A 539 -18.58 -14.24 19.14
N TYR A 540 -18.25 -13.26 18.30
CA TYR A 540 -17.06 -12.42 18.46
C TYR A 540 -17.11 -11.59 19.76
N ARG A 541 -18.28 -11.00 20.08
CA ARG A 541 -18.51 -10.23 21.30
C ARG A 541 -18.53 -11.11 22.56
N GLU A 542 -19.11 -12.30 22.50
CA GLU A 542 -19.09 -13.31 23.59
C GLU A 542 -17.67 -13.70 24.00
N LEU A 543 -16.77 -13.84 23.01
CA LEU A 543 -15.35 -14.12 23.23
C LEU A 543 -14.51 -12.89 23.63
N GLY A 544 -15.15 -11.73 23.82
CA GLY A 544 -14.53 -10.50 24.32
C GLY A 544 -14.39 -9.37 23.30
N GLY A 545 -14.70 -9.60 22.02
CA GLY A 545 -14.79 -8.55 21.00
C GLY A 545 -13.51 -7.77 20.74
N THR A 546 -12.37 -8.46 20.63
CA THR A 546 -11.05 -7.86 20.31
C THR A 546 -10.45 -8.46 19.05
N ASN A 547 -9.58 -7.70 18.37
CA ASN A 547 -8.89 -8.14 17.15
C ASN A 547 -8.12 -9.47 17.37
N LYS A 548 -7.64 -9.72 18.60
CA LYS A 548 -7.02 -10.99 19.02
C LYS A 548 -7.97 -12.20 18.90
N VAL A 549 -9.26 -12.04 19.20
CA VAL A 549 -10.29 -13.08 19.02
C VAL A 549 -10.46 -13.40 17.54
N ALA A 550 -10.56 -12.37 16.69
CA ALA A 550 -10.76 -12.54 15.24
C ALA A 550 -9.55 -13.16 14.52
N LYS A 551 -8.35 -13.06 15.11
CA LYS A 551 -7.12 -13.74 14.65
C LYS A 551 -6.88 -15.10 15.34
N GLY A 552 -7.69 -15.44 16.33
CA GLY A 552 -7.60 -16.67 17.11
C GLY A 552 -8.39 -17.83 16.50
N VAL A 553 -8.20 -19.04 17.04
CA VAL A 553 -8.92 -20.25 16.58
C VAL A 553 -10.31 -20.36 17.19
N ASP A 554 -10.51 -19.83 18.40
CA ASP A 554 -11.72 -20.03 19.21
C ASP A 554 -13.00 -19.55 18.51
N LEU A 555 -12.94 -18.41 17.79
CA LEU A 555 -14.08 -17.88 17.04
C LEU A 555 -14.46 -18.78 15.86
N LEU A 556 -13.48 -19.38 15.18
CA LEU A 556 -13.74 -20.33 14.10
C LEU A 556 -14.40 -21.61 14.62
N GLU A 557 -13.96 -22.10 15.79
CA GLU A 557 -14.58 -23.26 16.44
C GLU A 557 -16.04 -22.95 16.82
N LYS A 558 -16.30 -21.79 17.43
CA LYS A 558 -17.67 -21.34 17.76
C LYS A 558 -18.57 -21.18 16.54
N VAL A 559 -18.07 -20.57 15.46
CA VAL A 559 -18.82 -20.45 14.20
C VAL A 559 -19.13 -21.83 13.60
N LYS A 560 -18.19 -22.79 13.68
CA LYS A 560 -18.43 -24.17 13.23
C LYS A 560 -19.41 -24.94 14.11
N GLU A 561 -19.38 -24.76 15.43
CA GLU A 561 -20.38 -25.32 16.34
C GLU A 561 -21.79 -24.79 16.00
N LYS A 562 -21.90 -23.48 15.77
CA LYS A 562 -23.16 -22.79 15.46
C LYS A 562 -23.74 -23.22 14.09
N LEU A 563 -22.88 -23.36 13.07
CA LEU A 563 -23.29 -23.89 11.75
C LEU A 563 -23.86 -25.32 11.84
N LYS A 564 -23.30 -26.17 12.71
CA LYS A 564 -23.82 -27.53 12.95
C LYS A 564 -25.16 -27.52 13.69
N SER A 565 -25.30 -26.69 14.74
CA SER A 565 -26.53 -26.66 15.54
C SER A 565 -27.73 -26.13 14.75
N ASP A 566 -27.51 -25.10 13.94
CA ASP A 566 -28.60 -24.35 13.31
C ASP A 566 -29.04 -24.96 11.96
N ASN A 567 -28.10 -25.57 11.23
CA ASN A 567 -28.34 -26.08 9.86
C ASN A 567 -28.19 -27.61 9.74
N GLY A 568 -27.84 -28.34 10.81
CA GLY A 568 -27.72 -29.81 10.80
C GLY A 568 -26.55 -30.36 9.98
N LEU A 569 -25.48 -29.56 9.84
CA LEU A 569 -24.30 -29.80 8.98
C LEU A 569 -23.15 -30.60 9.63
#